data_AF-M1FFI5-F1
#
_entry.id   AF-M1FFI5-F1
#
_cell.length_a   1.000
_cell.length_b   1.000
_cell.length_c   1.000
_cell.angle_alpha   90.00
_cell.angle_beta   90.00
_cell.angle_gamma   90.00
#
_symmetry.space_group_name_H-M   'P 1'
#
loop_
_entity.id
_entity.type
_entity.pdbx_description
1 polymer ?
#
loop_
_entity_poly.entity_id
_entity_poly.type
_entity_poly.pdbx_seq_one_letter_code
_entity_poly.pdbx_strand_id
1 'polypeptide(L)' 'MHPFWQKNKILLTPHCSSITDPNSVAPQILKNYRLMKSGQALMNQVDAFRGY' A
#
# COMPACT_ATOMS: atom_id res chain seq x y z
N MET A 1 3.08 26.96 8.96
CA MET A 1 1.74 26.34 8.88
C MET A 1 1.28 26.38 7.43
N HIS A 2 0.85 25.26 6.83
CA HIS A 2 0.46 25.23 5.41
C HIS A 2 -0.88 25.96 5.17
N PRO A 3 -1.05 26.78 4.11
CA PRO A 3 -2.26 27.57 3.85
C PRO A 3 -3.56 26.75 3.75
N PHE A 4 -3.46 25.47 3.38
CA PHE A 4 -4.61 24.57 3.29
C PHE A 4 -5.35 24.39 4.61
N TRP A 5 -4.65 24.45 5.76
CA TRP A 5 -5.28 24.35 7.09
C TRP A 5 -6.24 25.50 7.41
N GLN A 6 -6.16 26.63 6.70
CA GLN A 6 -6.96 27.83 6.99
C GLN A 6 -8.14 28.02 6.02
N LYS A 7 -8.33 27.11 5.05
CA LYS A 7 -9.32 27.25 3.97
C LYS A 7 -10.54 26.36 4.22
N ASN A 8 -11.68 26.95 4.57
CA ASN A 8 -12.94 26.24 4.87
C ASN A 8 -13.55 25.44 3.67
N LYS A 9 -13.01 25.60 2.45
CA LYS A 9 -13.41 24.82 1.26
C LYS A 9 -12.50 23.61 1.01
N ILE A 10 -11.50 23.38 1.86
CA ILE A 10 -10.56 22.26 1.77
C ILE A 10 -10.72 21.39 3.02
N LEU A 11 -11.03 20.12 2.83
CA LEU A 11 -10.98 19.12 3.88
C LEU A 11 -9.60 18.44 3.87
N LEU A 12 -8.88 18.50 4.99
CA LEU A 12 -7.60 17.82 5.15
C LEU A 12 -7.77 16.59 6.04
N THR A 13 -7.37 15.44 5.52
CA THR A 13 -7.28 14.20 6.28
C THR A 13 -5.81 13.80 6.42
N PRO A 14 -5.35 13.33 7.59
CA PRO A 14 -3.95 13.00 7.85
C PRO A 14 -3.54 11.66 7.22
N HIS A 15 -3.57 11.57 5.87
CA HIS A 15 -3.18 10.38 5.09
C HIS A 15 -3.86 9.08 5.60
N CYS A 16 -5.15 9.14 5.87
CA CYS A 16 -5.94 8.02 6.41
C CYS A 16 -7.06 7.57 5.47
N SER A 17 -6.97 7.89 4.17
CA SER A 17 -7.98 7.51 3.18
C SER A 17 -8.07 5.99 2.95
N SER A 18 -6.97 5.27 3.17
CA SER A 18 -6.89 3.81 3.03
C SER A 18 -5.82 3.25 3.95
N ILE A 19 -6.19 2.95 5.19
CA ILE A 19 -5.28 2.31 6.15
C ILE A 19 -5.20 0.81 5.82
N THR A 20 -3.98 0.29 5.74
CA THR A 20 -3.75 -1.14 5.55
C THR A 20 -4.18 -1.92 6.79
N ASP A 21 -5.12 -2.86 6.63
CA ASP A 21 -5.50 -3.81 7.69
C ASP A 21 -4.45 -4.95 7.78
N PRO A 22 -3.71 -5.07 8.90
CA PRO A 22 -2.71 -6.12 9.08
C PRO A 22 -3.28 -7.54 8.93
N ASN A 23 -4.52 -7.77 9.38
CA ASN A 23 -5.14 -9.09 9.32
C ASN A 23 -5.43 -9.52 7.88
N SER A 24 -5.77 -8.56 7.02
CA SER A 24 -6.00 -8.78 5.60
C SER A 24 -4.69 -9.00 4.82
N VAL A 25 -3.62 -8.26 5.12
CA VAL A 25 -2.38 -8.32 4.33
C VAL A 25 -1.40 -9.41 4.76
N ALA A 26 -1.39 -9.82 6.03
CA ALA A 26 -0.46 -10.85 6.50
C ALA A 26 -0.58 -12.18 5.72
N PRO A 27 -1.78 -12.69 5.39
CA PRO A 27 -1.94 -13.86 4.52
C PRO A 27 -1.34 -13.68 3.11
N GLN A 28 -1.44 -12.48 2.52
CA GLN A 28 -0.88 -12.18 1.20
C GLN A 28 0.65 -12.25 1.20
N ILE A 29 1.28 -11.67 2.23
CA ILE A 29 2.74 -11.74 2.42
C ILE A 29 3.18 -13.20 2.57
N LEU A 30 2.50 -13.97 3.42
CA LEU A 30 2.84 -15.37 3.66
C LEU A 30 2.69 -16.23 2.38
N LYS A 31 1.68 -15.94 1.55
CA LYS A 31 1.51 -16.60 0.26
C LYS A 31 2.70 -16.35 -0.66
N ASN A 32 3.10 -15.08 -0.85
CA ASN A 32 4.27 -14.75 -1.68
C ASN A 32 5.57 -15.33 -1.12
N TYR A 33 5.74 -15.37 0.21
CA TYR A 33 6.89 -16.04 0.83
C TYR A 33 6.96 -17.53 0.47
N ARG A 34 5.83 -18.25 0.51
CA ARG A 34 5.78 -19.67 0.12
C ARG A 34 6.09 -19.86 -1.37
N LEU A 35 5.52 -19.02 -2.24
CA LEU A 35 5.79 -19.04 -3.68
C LEU A 35 7.29 -18.85 -3.95
N MET A 36 7.90 -17.85 -3.32
CA MET A 36 9.34 -17.60 -3.39
C MET A 36 10.16 -18.83 -2.99
N LYS A 37 9.83 -19.47 -1.86
CA LYS A 37 10.54 -20.67 -1.38
C LYS A 37 10.39 -21.86 -2.33
N SER A 38 9.29 -21.95 -3.05
CA SER A 38 9.03 -23.00 -4.04
C SER A 38 9.54 -22.68 -5.46
N GLY A 39 10.18 -21.53 -5.67
CA GLY A 39 10.63 -21.09 -7.00
C GLY A 39 9.48 -20.73 -7.96
N GLN A 40 8.29 -20.47 -7.44
CA GLN A 40 7.12 -20.09 -8.23
C GLN A 40 7.04 -18.57 -8.40
N ALA A 41 6.34 -18.13 -9.45
CA ALA A 41 6.14 -16.71 -9.72
C ALA A 41 5.40 -16.02 -8.56
N LEU A 42 5.92 -14.87 -8.12
CA LEU A 42 5.28 -14.05 -7.09
C LEU A 42 4.06 -13.31 -7.65
N MET A 43 3.07 -13.08 -6.81
CA MET A 43 1.90 -12.29 -7.15
C MET A 43 2.17 -10.79 -6.94
N ASN A 44 1.54 -9.96 -7.77
CA ASN A 44 1.51 -8.48 -7.66
C ASN A 44 2.91 -7.86 -7.64
N GLN A 45 3.80 -8.31 -8.52
CA GLN A 45 5.14 -7.74 -8.64
C GLN A 45 5.06 -6.34 -9.25
N VAL A 46 5.83 -5.41 -8.68
CA VAL A 46 6.04 -4.08 -9.23
C VAL A 46 7.00 -4.18 -10.41
N ASP A 47 6.70 -3.48 -11.50
CA ASP A 47 7.66 -3.27 -12.56
C ASP A 47 8.50 -2.02 -12.26
N ALA A 48 9.78 -2.21 -11.94
CA ALA A 48 10.67 -1.12 -11.58
C ALA A 48 10.94 -0.13 -12.72
N PHE A 49 10.87 -0.56 -13.99
CA PHE A 49 11.03 0.35 -15.13
C PHE A 49 9.77 1.16 -15.37
N ARG A 50 8.61 0.56 -15.13
CA ARG A 50 7.32 1.23 -15.24
C ARG A 50 7.05 2.18 -14.07
N GLY A 51 7.61 1.87 -12.89
CA GLY A 51 7.46 2.64 -11.65
C GLY A 51 6.23 2.30 -10.82
N TYR A 52 5.49 1.23 -11.17
CA TYR A 52 4.34 0.69 -10.43
C TYR A 52 4.06 -0.77 -10.80
#